data_AF-A0A8R1HHJ8-F1
#
_entry.id   AF-A0A8R1HHJ8-F1
#
_cell.length_a   1.000
_cell.length_b   1.000
_cell.length_c   1.000
_cell.angle_alpha   90.00
_cell.angle_beta   90.00
_cell.angle_gamma   90.00
#
_symmetry.space_group_name_H-M   'P 1'
#
loop_
_entity.id
_entity.type
_entity.pdbx_description
1 polymer ?
#
loop_
_entity_poly.entity_id
_entity_poly.type
_entity_poly.pdbx_seq_one_letter_code
_entity_poly.pdbx_strand_id
1 'polypeptide(L)'
;MHDELPVDIFRRIVAFSTTSRSILDLWRLNESAQHQVSKEVKKLSKKAPIRLDIQRFFRENNPFELEFYEIGDAEQKRRFHEKIRELARLLEQILEISGEFQIDNLTAEALGFQAEHDEQFMDRAPFMLQKKMMYILSKFNSSEISISTVFMRPSRVIRTFRNRFDTITALDLGNVKALSSLNLRSKVFPALVNLEKLAWSHANHTYLRKIPNKEKLRVLDVTCHIVGRPEWREFEFLQEFTSLERFYLGFTVPNKPTRFEMDILLNLYQSIWKFKMAPKNEQLLRNLPKIKELGFWNSPEKIFQLISKHSLSIDTLTFGSLSQNMTKLCSFDSILDSFFKFEQAEDLQPPEIGHLNMNLHAMPAVGLDYYLPNVMNYVNKLPCLKSVSLFVRCIFHAQMTSSWSLESNREKSSRRRPIFESNYTHFTFHSEGLCGRIIPVGSKGVAIIRTAEAPKKDRPFVQFAPAPADALAASAYVTPAGTLTITMSVFFGTPLKKYYFSQ
;
A
#
# COMPACT_ATOMS: atom_id res chain seq x y z
N MET A 1 4.82 48.47 3.30
CA MET A 1 5.73 48.06 4.39
C MET A 1 6.10 46.61 4.15
N HIS A 2 7.29 46.38 3.60
CA HIS A 2 7.89 45.05 3.46
C HIS A 2 8.83 44.88 4.65
N ASP A 3 8.32 44.43 5.79
CA ASP A 3 9.18 44.08 6.91
C ASP A 3 9.85 42.75 6.58
N GLU A 4 11.14 42.81 6.23
CA GLU A 4 11.98 41.63 6.07
C GLU A 4 12.01 40.84 7.39
N LEU A 5 11.67 39.56 7.32
CA LEU A 5 11.76 38.65 8.47
C LEU A 5 13.19 38.72 9.06
N PRO A 6 13.35 38.84 10.39
CA PRO A 6 14.66 38.72 11.02
C PRO A 6 15.39 37.46 10.54
N VAL A 7 16.66 37.62 10.15
CA VAL A 7 17.46 36.58 9.46
C VAL A 7 17.42 35.23 10.20
N ASP A 8 17.39 35.24 11.53
CA ASP A 8 17.34 34.01 12.33
C ASP A 8 15.98 33.31 12.31
N ILE A 9 14.88 34.06 12.19
CA ILE A 9 13.54 33.49 11.99
C ILE A 9 13.47 32.88 10.60
N PHE A 10 13.98 33.58 9.57
CA PHE A 10 14.02 33.07 8.21
C PHE A 10 14.83 31.76 8.12
N ARG A 11 16.02 31.69 8.72
CA ARG A 11 16.83 30.46 8.78
C ARG A 11 16.09 29.28 9.43
N ARG A 12 15.36 29.52 10.52
CA ARG A 12 14.55 28.48 11.17
C ARG A 12 13.45 27.99 10.23
N ILE A 13 12.74 28.90 9.56
CA ILE A 13 11.69 28.55 8.59
C ILE A 13 12.28 27.73 7.43
N VAL A 14 13.44 28.11 6.89
CA VAL A 14 14.13 27.34 5.84
C VAL A 14 14.46 25.94 6.33
N ALA A 15 15.02 25.80 7.54
CA ALA A 15 15.36 24.50 8.11
C ALA A 15 14.14 23.59 8.33
N PHE A 16 12.99 24.15 8.72
CA PHE A 16 11.74 23.38 8.80
C PHE A 16 11.16 23.04 7.42
N SER A 17 11.39 23.90 6.44
CA SER A 17 10.84 23.76 5.09
C SER A 17 11.65 22.82 4.19
N THR A 18 12.86 22.39 4.57
CA THR A 18 13.70 21.52 3.72
C THR A 18 13.05 20.19 3.34
N THR A 19 11.99 19.77 4.05
CA THR A 19 11.24 18.53 3.78
C THR A 19 9.83 18.80 3.25
N SER A 20 9.50 20.04 2.89
CA SER A 20 8.19 20.48 2.40
C SER A 20 8.32 21.32 1.12
N ARG A 21 7.28 21.32 0.29
CA ARG A 21 7.16 22.18 -0.90
C ARG A 21 7.39 23.66 -0.59
N SER A 22 7.12 24.12 0.63
CA SER A 22 7.30 25.52 1.04
C SER A 22 8.71 26.06 0.80
N ILE A 23 9.75 25.21 0.73
CA ILE A 23 11.10 25.67 0.38
C ILE A 23 11.19 26.26 -1.03
N LEU A 24 10.38 25.76 -1.96
CA LEU A 24 10.29 26.30 -3.33
C LEU A 24 9.62 27.66 -3.34
N ASP A 25 8.63 27.86 -2.47
CA ASP A 25 7.96 29.16 -2.35
C ASP A 25 8.91 30.20 -1.74
N LEU A 26 9.70 29.81 -0.73
CA LEU A 26 10.77 30.66 -0.16
C LEU A 26 11.85 31.00 -1.19
N TRP A 27 12.24 30.04 -2.03
CA TRP A 27 13.23 30.22 -3.10
C TRP A 27 12.79 31.24 -4.16
N ARG A 28 11.48 31.36 -4.40
CA ARG A 28 10.90 32.25 -5.41
C ARG A 28 10.70 33.70 -4.94
N LEU A 29 10.96 34.02 -3.68
CA LEU A 29 10.69 35.35 -3.12
C LEU A 29 11.57 36.45 -3.74
N ASN A 30 12.89 36.35 -3.57
CA ASN A 30 13.89 37.29 -4.09
C ASN A 30 15.31 36.73 -4.00
N GLU A 31 16.31 37.42 -4.57
CA GLU A 31 17.72 36.98 -4.57
C GLU A 31 18.33 36.85 -3.16
N SER A 32 17.92 37.71 -2.21
CA SER A 32 18.37 37.65 -0.81
C SER A 32 17.90 36.34 -0.14
N ALA A 33 16.63 35.99 -0.34
CA ALA A 33 16.05 34.73 0.12
C ALA A 33 16.77 33.53 -0.50
N GLN A 34 17.05 33.55 -1.81
CA GLN A 34 17.83 32.50 -2.47
C GLN A 34 19.20 32.31 -1.82
N HIS A 35 19.94 33.39 -1.58
CA HIS A 35 21.25 33.31 -0.94
C HIS A 35 21.17 32.70 0.47
N GLN A 36 20.19 33.11 1.28
CA GLN A 36 20.00 32.57 2.63
C GLN A 36 19.56 31.09 2.60
N VAL A 37 18.65 30.72 1.70
CA VAL A 37 18.21 29.33 1.52
C VAL A 37 19.40 28.45 1.14
N SER A 38 20.17 28.80 0.11
CA SER A 38 21.34 28.02 -0.31
C SER A 38 22.38 27.91 0.81
N LYS A 39 22.60 28.99 1.58
CA LYS A 39 23.54 28.98 2.70
C LYS A 39 23.11 28.03 3.82
N GLU A 40 21.83 28.04 4.20
CA GLU A 40 21.33 27.17 5.26
C GLU A 40 21.25 25.72 4.80
N VAL A 41 20.80 25.44 3.57
CA VAL A 41 20.80 24.10 2.97
C VAL A 41 22.21 23.50 2.95
N LYS A 42 23.23 24.26 2.51
CA LYS A 42 24.64 23.81 2.54
C LYS A 42 25.16 23.56 3.95
N LYS A 43 24.64 24.27 4.95
CA LYS A 43 25.03 24.08 6.36
C LYS A 43 24.39 22.82 6.94
N LEU A 44 23.13 22.55 6.59
CA LEU A 44 22.39 21.36 7.01
C LEU A 44 22.97 20.10 6.36
N SER A 45 23.31 20.15 5.07
CA SER A 45 23.86 19.00 4.34
C SER A 45 25.20 18.51 4.90
N LYS A 46 26.00 19.38 5.53
CA LYS A 46 27.24 19.00 6.23
C LYS A 46 27.01 18.08 7.43
N LYS A 47 25.83 18.13 8.05
CA LYS A 47 25.51 17.30 9.23
C LYS A 47 24.92 15.96 8.83
N ALA A 48 24.01 15.96 7.86
CA ALA A 48 23.36 14.77 7.34
C ALA A 48 22.79 15.04 5.94
N PRO A 49 22.59 14.00 5.11
CA PRO A 49 21.91 14.15 3.82
C PRO A 49 20.50 14.71 4.00
N ILE A 50 20.09 15.64 3.13
CA ILE A 50 18.76 16.25 3.18
C ILE A 50 17.81 15.39 2.34
N ARG A 51 17.04 14.56 3.02
CA ARG A 51 16.13 13.59 2.41
C ARG A 51 14.79 14.23 2.05
N LEU A 52 14.39 14.05 0.80
CA LEU A 52 13.12 14.49 0.23
C LEU A 52 12.27 13.25 -0.07
N ASP A 53 11.45 12.87 0.90
CA ASP A 53 10.37 11.91 0.65
C ASP A 53 9.30 12.60 -0.21
N ILE A 54 9.13 12.12 -1.44
CA ILE A 54 8.24 12.71 -2.44
C ILE A 54 6.78 12.75 -1.98
N GLN A 55 6.31 11.69 -1.30
CA GLN A 55 4.94 11.62 -0.79
C GLN A 55 4.70 12.71 0.26
N ARG A 56 5.64 12.87 1.20
CA ARG A 56 5.55 13.91 2.23
C ARG A 56 5.71 15.31 1.65
N PHE A 57 6.69 15.49 0.76
CA PHE A 57 7.04 16.78 0.19
C PHE A 57 5.88 17.39 -0.60
N PHE A 58 5.14 16.56 -1.34
CA PHE A 58 4.00 17.00 -2.15
C PHE A 58 2.64 16.87 -1.46
N ARG A 59 2.58 16.47 -0.18
CA ARG A 59 1.32 16.20 0.52
C ARG A 59 0.29 17.34 0.46
N GLU A 60 0.75 18.60 0.54
CA GLU A 60 -0.13 19.78 0.57
C GLU A 60 -0.56 20.24 -0.82
N ASN A 61 0.26 19.97 -1.85
CA ASN A 61 0.05 20.43 -3.23
C ASN A 61 0.69 19.40 -4.17
N ASN A 62 0.04 18.27 -4.32
CA ASN A 62 0.54 17.18 -5.15
C ASN A 62 0.07 17.39 -6.59
N PRO A 63 0.97 17.45 -7.59
CA PRO A 63 0.56 17.65 -8.97
C PRO A 63 -0.37 16.56 -9.50
N PHE A 64 -0.41 15.38 -8.86
CA PHE A 64 -1.27 14.30 -9.31
C PHE A 64 -2.66 14.29 -8.69
N GLU A 65 -2.84 14.79 -7.45
CA GLU A 65 -4.04 14.60 -6.62
C GLU A 65 -4.47 13.11 -6.56
N LEU A 66 -5.29 12.67 -5.60
CA LEU A 66 -5.74 11.27 -5.56
C LEU A 66 -6.76 11.04 -6.70
N GLU A 67 -6.28 10.78 -7.92
CA GLU A 67 -7.10 10.56 -9.11
C GLU A 67 -6.93 9.14 -9.66
N PHE A 68 -8.05 8.54 -10.08
CA PHE A 68 -8.06 7.27 -10.79
C PHE A 68 -7.89 7.52 -12.29
N TYR A 69 -6.92 6.84 -12.90
CA TYR A 69 -6.65 6.95 -14.34
C TYR A 69 -7.35 5.83 -15.12
N GLU A 70 -8.23 6.22 -16.04
CA GLU A 70 -8.90 5.33 -16.98
C GLU A 70 -8.08 5.18 -18.26
N ILE A 71 -7.76 3.93 -18.61
CA ILE A 71 -6.97 3.65 -19.82
C ILE A 71 -7.83 3.90 -21.06
N GLY A 72 -7.30 4.71 -21.99
CA GLY A 72 -7.91 4.95 -23.30
C GLY A 72 -8.51 6.34 -23.48
N ASP A 73 -8.60 7.15 -22.42
CA ASP A 73 -9.00 8.55 -22.52
C ASP A 73 -7.81 9.44 -22.93
N ALA A 74 -7.92 10.05 -24.11
CA ALA A 74 -6.91 10.94 -24.67
C ALA A 74 -6.71 12.22 -23.84
N GLU A 75 -7.76 12.71 -23.17
CA GLU A 75 -7.68 13.91 -22.34
C GLU A 75 -6.95 13.63 -21.03
N GLN A 76 -7.32 12.55 -20.33
CA GLN A 76 -6.59 12.09 -19.14
C GLN A 76 -5.12 11.82 -19.44
N LYS A 77 -4.80 11.19 -20.58
CA LYS A 77 -3.42 10.98 -21.01
C LYS A 77 -2.64 12.29 -21.14
N ARG A 78 -3.25 13.32 -21.75
CA ARG A 78 -2.62 14.62 -21.91
C ARG A 78 -2.37 15.28 -20.55
N ARG A 79 -3.38 15.29 -19.67
CA ARG A 79 -3.27 15.83 -18.30
C ARG A 79 -2.16 15.11 -17.52
N PHE A 80 -2.10 13.78 -17.63
CA PHE A 80 -1.06 12.96 -17.02
C PHE A 80 0.35 13.39 -17.48
N HIS A 81 0.56 13.62 -18.78
CA HIS A 81 1.85 14.10 -19.28
C HIS A 81 2.18 15.53 -18.82
N GLU A 82 1.19 16.41 -18.68
CA GLU A 82 1.36 17.75 -18.13
C GLU A 82 1.79 17.70 -16.66
N LYS A 83 1.16 16.84 -15.84
CA LYS A 83 1.54 16.59 -14.44
C LYS A 83 2.97 16.07 -14.30
N ILE A 84 3.43 15.16 -15.17
CA ILE A 84 4.85 14.73 -15.19
C ILE A 84 5.79 15.88 -15.56
N ARG A 85 5.40 16.78 -16.49
CA ARG A 85 6.23 17.95 -16.83
C ARG A 85 6.34 18.92 -15.66
N GLU A 86 5.26 19.10 -14.91
CA GLU A 86 5.29 19.92 -13.70
C GLU A 86 6.23 19.31 -12.66
N LEU A 87 6.11 18.00 -12.38
CA LEU A 87 7.03 17.28 -11.50
C LEU A 87 8.49 17.48 -11.92
N ALA A 88 8.79 17.32 -13.21
CA ALA A 88 10.15 17.53 -13.73
C ALA A 88 10.67 18.95 -13.47
N ARG A 89 9.82 19.98 -13.61
CA ARG A 89 10.19 21.37 -13.30
C ARG A 89 10.45 21.58 -11.81
N LEU A 90 9.61 20.99 -10.95
CA LEU A 90 9.77 21.10 -9.50
C LEU A 90 11.08 20.44 -9.05
N LEU A 91 11.41 19.27 -9.59
CA LEU A 91 12.70 18.61 -9.32
C LEU A 91 13.91 19.40 -9.82
N GLU A 92 13.79 20.10 -10.96
CA GLU A 92 14.85 21.00 -11.44
C GLU A 92 15.07 22.17 -10.49
N GLN A 93 13.99 22.79 -10.00
CA GLN A 93 14.09 23.88 -9.03
C GLN A 93 14.73 23.43 -7.70
N ILE A 94 14.46 22.20 -7.27
CA ILE A 94 15.14 21.62 -6.09
C ILE A 94 16.65 21.52 -6.34
N LEU A 95 17.07 21.11 -7.54
CA LEU A 95 18.49 21.04 -7.91
C LEU A 95 19.14 22.43 -8.03
N GLU A 96 18.37 23.45 -8.41
CA GLU A 96 18.83 24.85 -8.40
C GLU A 96 19.13 25.33 -6.97
N ILE A 97 18.34 24.89 -5.99
CA ILE A 97 18.60 25.19 -4.57
C ILE A 97 19.91 24.51 -4.11
N SER A 98 20.03 23.20 -4.35
CA SER A 98 21.21 22.42 -3.97
C SER A 98 21.26 21.04 -4.65
N GLY A 99 22.47 20.57 -5.00
CA GLY A 99 22.70 19.18 -5.42
C GLY A 99 22.79 18.18 -4.26
N GLU A 100 22.75 18.65 -3.01
CA GLU A 100 22.89 17.84 -1.78
C GLU A 100 21.59 17.14 -1.36
N PHE A 101 20.48 17.45 -2.02
CA PHE A 101 19.22 16.76 -1.76
C PHE A 101 19.30 15.30 -2.22
N GLN A 102 18.66 14.42 -1.47
CA GLN A 102 18.42 13.03 -1.84
C GLN A 102 16.92 12.84 -2.04
N ILE A 103 16.53 12.27 -3.18
CA ILE A 103 15.13 11.92 -3.44
C ILE A 103 14.89 10.50 -2.97
N ASP A 104 13.82 10.31 -2.21
CA ASP A 104 13.30 9.02 -1.79
C ASP A 104 11.87 8.82 -2.34
N ASN A 105 11.49 7.55 -2.56
CA ASN A 105 10.11 7.16 -2.93
C ASN A 105 9.53 7.88 -4.17
N LEU A 106 10.29 8.01 -5.26
CA LEU A 106 9.76 8.57 -6.53
C LEU A 106 8.92 7.55 -7.31
N THR A 107 7.83 7.06 -6.71
CA THR A 107 6.84 6.18 -7.33
C THR A 107 5.60 6.95 -7.76
N ALA A 108 4.81 6.33 -8.65
CA ALA A 108 3.49 6.86 -8.98
C ALA A 108 2.61 6.86 -7.71
N GLU A 109 2.67 5.79 -6.92
CA GLU A 109 1.94 5.65 -5.66
C GLU A 109 2.28 6.73 -4.62
N ALA A 110 3.56 7.05 -4.42
CA ALA A 110 4.00 8.11 -3.52
C ALA A 110 3.48 9.49 -3.97
N LEU A 111 3.35 9.67 -5.28
CA LEU A 111 2.71 10.83 -5.88
C LEU A 111 1.18 10.71 -5.86
N GLY A 112 0.58 9.78 -5.12
CA GLY A 112 -0.89 9.64 -5.00
C GLY A 112 -1.56 9.11 -6.25
N PHE A 113 -0.79 8.69 -7.25
CA PHE A 113 -1.32 8.16 -8.49
C PHE A 113 -1.71 6.69 -8.30
N GLN A 114 -3.01 6.41 -8.37
CA GLN A 114 -3.56 5.06 -8.28
C GLN A 114 -4.23 4.70 -9.61
N ALA A 115 -3.71 3.69 -10.31
CA ALA A 115 -4.34 3.16 -11.51
C ALA A 115 -5.28 1.99 -11.16
N GLU A 116 -6.39 1.91 -11.88
CA GLU A 116 -7.32 0.76 -11.78
C GLU A 116 -6.70 -0.55 -12.28
N HIS A 117 -5.71 -0.41 -13.15
CA HIS A 117 -4.94 -1.51 -13.70
C HIS A 117 -3.47 -1.39 -13.28
N ASP A 118 -2.75 -2.50 -13.37
CA ASP A 118 -1.30 -2.52 -13.15
C ASP A 118 -0.60 -1.43 -13.99
N GLU A 119 0.36 -0.71 -13.40
CA GLU A 119 1.12 0.35 -14.06
C GLU A 119 1.71 -0.07 -15.41
N GLN A 120 1.94 -1.38 -15.62
CA GLN A 120 2.40 -1.92 -16.89
C GLN A 120 1.49 -1.59 -18.08
N PHE A 121 0.19 -1.40 -17.83
CA PHE A 121 -0.82 -1.08 -18.84
C PHE A 121 -0.99 0.43 -19.03
N MET A 122 -0.42 1.24 -18.15
CA MET A 122 -0.53 2.67 -18.26
C MET A 122 0.31 3.26 -19.39
N ASP A 123 -0.13 4.42 -19.84
CA ASP A 123 0.65 5.27 -20.72
C ASP A 123 1.93 5.75 -20.03
N ARG A 124 3.05 5.54 -20.71
CA ARG A 124 4.35 6.05 -20.22
C ARG A 124 4.53 7.52 -20.60
N ALA A 125 5.37 8.21 -19.83
CA ALA A 125 5.85 9.53 -20.17
C ALA A 125 6.44 9.55 -21.60
N PRO A 126 6.25 10.63 -22.39
CA PRO A 126 6.85 10.75 -23.72
C PRO A 126 8.37 10.63 -23.68
N PHE A 127 8.98 10.10 -24.75
CA PHE A 127 10.41 9.80 -24.81
C PHE A 127 11.32 10.98 -24.41
N MET A 128 10.99 12.19 -24.85
CA MET A 128 11.76 13.40 -24.52
C MET A 128 11.65 13.76 -23.04
N LEU A 129 10.47 13.57 -22.45
CA LEU A 129 10.26 13.78 -21.02
C LEU A 129 11.01 12.73 -20.18
N GLN A 130 11.05 11.47 -20.64
CA GLN A 130 11.89 10.45 -20.01
C GLN A 130 13.38 10.82 -20.04
N LYS A 131 13.89 11.37 -21.16
CA LYS A 131 15.28 11.85 -21.25
C LYS A 131 15.54 12.99 -20.26
N LYS A 132 14.60 13.93 -20.13
CA LYS A 132 14.69 15.04 -19.19
C LYS A 132 14.74 14.53 -17.74
N MET A 133 13.80 13.66 -17.36
CA MET A 133 13.78 13.02 -16.03
C MET A 133 15.08 12.26 -15.75
N MET A 134 15.61 11.53 -16.74
CA MET A 134 16.89 10.80 -16.61
C MET A 134 18.04 11.73 -16.25
N TYR A 135 18.13 12.89 -16.91
CA TYR A 135 19.17 13.89 -16.61
C TYR A 135 18.99 14.50 -15.21
N ILE A 136 17.77 14.87 -14.84
CA ILE A 136 17.44 15.40 -13.52
C ILE A 136 17.85 14.40 -12.43
N LEU A 137 17.37 13.15 -12.53
CA LEU A 137 17.60 12.11 -11.53
C LEU A 137 19.06 11.68 -11.41
N SER A 138 19.84 11.78 -12.49
CA SER A 138 21.28 11.51 -12.44
C SER A 138 22.06 12.46 -11.53
N LYS A 139 21.50 13.66 -11.27
CA LYS A 139 22.13 14.68 -10.42
C LYS A 139 21.85 14.49 -8.93
N PHE A 140 20.79 13.76 -8.57
CA PHE A 140 20.49 13.46 -7.17
C PHE A 140 21.41 12.35 -6.66
N ASN A 141 21.97 12.52 -5.47
CA ASN A 141 22.88 11.55 -4.86
C ASN A 141 22.19 10.62 -3.87
N SER A 142 21.12 9.95 -4.31
CA SER A 142 20.39 8.98 -3.49
C SER A 142 20.97 7.57 -3.63
N SER A 143 21.13 6.89 -2.49
CA SER A 143 21.40 5.44 -2.42
C SER A 143 20.12 4.61 -2.49
N GLU A 144 18.95 5.26 -2.42
CA GLU A 144 17.64 4.64 -2.54
C GLU A 144 17.04 4.99 -3.89
N ILE A 145 16.75 3.97 -4.69
CA ILE A 145 16.19 4.13 -6.03
C ILE A 145 14.84 3.48 -6.05
N SER A 146 13.79 4.30 -6.17
CA SER A 146 12.44 3.85 -6.44
C SER A 146 11.89 4.69 -7.57
N ILE A 147 11.70 4.09 -8.75
CA ILE A 147 11.21 4.79 -9.94
C ILE A 147 10.16 3.94 -10.65
N SER A 148 8.94 4.47 -10.72
CA SER A 148 7.85 3.84 -11.47
C SER A 148 8.14 3.77 -12.97
N THR A 149 7.72 2.67 -13.59
CA THR A 149 7.88 2.42 -15.04
C THR A 149 7.11 3.40 -15.92
N VAL A 150 6.15 4.10 -15.32
CA VAL A 150 5.33 5.13 -15.94
C VAL A 150 6.17 6.36 -16.28
N PHE A 151 7.08 6.77 -15.37
CA PHE A 151 7.95 7.92 -15.59
C PHE A 151 9.11 7.61 -16.53
N MET A 152 9.65 6.39 -16.46
CA MET A 152 10.87 6.05 -17.18
C MET A 152 10.95 4.57 -17.52
N ARG A 153 11.43 4.26 -18.73
CA ARG A 153 11.72 2.87 -19.11
C ARG A 153 12.79 2.26 -18.18
N PRO A 154 12.66 0.97 -17.80
CA PRO A 154 13.63 0.29 -16.94
C PRO A 154 15.08 0.38 -17.43
N SER A 155 15.30 0.22 -18.74
CA SER A 155 16.63 0.31 -19.34
C SER A 155 17.31 1.68 -19.17
N ARG A 156 16.51 2.76 -19.09
CA ARG A 156 17.02 4.10 -18.81
C ARG A 156 17.36 4.27 -17.35
N VAL A 157 16.51 3.80 -16.43
CA VAL A 157 16.79 3.80 -14.98
C VAL A 157 18.12 3.12 -14.70
N ILE A 158 18.30 1.90 -15.22
CA ILE A 158 19.56 1.15 -15.11
C ILE A 158 20.76 1.95 -15.64
N ARG A 159 20.60 2.65 -16.78
CA ARG A 159 21.66 3.48 -17.35
C ARG A 159 21.96 4.71 -16.50
N THR A 160 20.95 5.34 -15.91
CA THR A 160 21.10 6.53 -15.04
C THR A 160 21.99 6.25 -13.84
N PHE A 161 21.80 5.09 -13.20
CA PHE A 161 22.44 4.77 -11.92
C PHE A 161 23.61 3.80 -12.03
N ARG A 162 23.99 3.41 -13.26
CA ARG A 162 25.01 2.39 -13.52
C ARG A 162 26.34 2.64 -12.80
N ASN A 163 26.75 3.90 -12.71
CA ASN A 163 28.03 4.29 -12.13
C ASN A 163 28.05 4.28 -10.60
N ARG A 164 26.92 3.93 -9.96
CA ARG A 164 26.74 3.98 -8.50
C ARG A 164 26.09 2.72 -7.93
N PHE A 165 26.06 1.61 -8.68
CA PHE A 165 25.48 0.33 -8.23
C PHE A 165 26.06 -0.19 -6.93
N ASP A 166 27.33 0.07 -6.69
CA ASP A 166 28.03 -0.24 -5.45
C ASP A 166 27.50 0.57 -4.24
N THR A 167 26.98 1.78 -4.45
CA THR A 167 26.46 2.65 -3.37
C THR A 167 24.98 2.45 -3.05
N ILE A 168 24.25 1.69 -3.87
CA ILE A 168 22.81 1.53 -3.72
C ILE A 168 22.48 0.56 -2.58
N THR A 169 21.69 1.04 -1.63
CA THR A 169 21.22 0.29 -0.46
C THR A 169 19.75 -0.09 -0.57
N ALA A 170 18.95 0.66 -1.32
CA ALA A 170 17.56 0.31 -1.60
C ALA A 170 17.25 0.39 -3.09
N LEU A 171 16.63 -0.65 -3.63
CA LEU A 171 16.19 -0.71 -5.02
C LEU A 171 14.74 -1.18 -5.09
N ASP A 172 13.89 -0.33 -5.62
CA ASP A 172 12.52 -0.65 -5.97
C ASP A 172 12.37 -0.60 -7.50
N LEU A 173 12.14 -1.78 -8.06
CA LEU A 173 11.96 -2.03 -9.48
C LEU A 173 10.49 -1.92 -9.91
N GLY A 174 9.54 -1.72 -8.98
CA GLY A 174 8.12 -1.65 -9.27
C GLY A 174 7.66 -2.74 -10.24
N ASN A 175 7.01 -2.35 -11.34
CA ASN A 175 6.45 -3.26 -12.34
C ASN A 175 7.39 -3.61 -13.53
N VAL A 176 8.72 -3.55 -13.34
CA VAL A 176 9.68 -3.94 -14.39
C VAL A 176 9.53 -5.42 -14.75
N LYS A 177 9.13 -5.74 -15.99
CA LYS A 177 9.03 -7.14 -16.46
C LYS A 177 10.39 -7.82 -16.55
N ALA A 178 10.47 -9.05 -16.04
CA ALA A 178 11.66 -9.90 -16.13
C ALA A 178 12.20 -10.11 -17.56
N LEU A 179 11.32 -10.28 -18.56
CA LEU A 179 11.74 -10.47 -19.96
C LEU A 179 12.42 -9.23 -20.55
N SER A 180 12.06 -8.03 -20.07
CA SER A 180 12.69 -6.77 -20.48
C SER A 180 14.02 -6.50 -19.77
N SER A 181 14.47 -7.41 -18.90
CA SER A 181 15.47 -7.15 -17.88
C SER A 181 16.71 -8.05 -17.94
N LEU A 182 17.08 -8.53 -19.13
CA LEU A 182 18.34 -9.28 -19.37
C LEU A 182 19.60 -8.63 -18.76
N ASN A 183 19.64 -7.29 -18.69
CA ASN A 183 20.72 -6.56 -18.01
C ASN A 183 20.64 -6.60 -16.47
N LEU A 184 19.45 -6.76 -15.86
CA LEU A 184 19.31 -6.88 -14.40
C LEU A 184 20.08 -8.09 -13.88
N ARG A 185 19.86 -9.25 -14.50
CA ARG A 185 20.52 -10.52 -14.12
C ARG A 185 22.04 -10.47 -14.24
N SER A 186 22.54 -9.89 -15.33
CA SER A 186 23.95 -10.01 -15.73
C SER A 186 24.83 -8.84 -15.28
N LYS A 187 24.26 -7.64 -15.11
CA LYS A 187 25.03 -6.41 -14.85
C LYS A 187 24.60 -5.71 -13.57
N VAL A 188 23.32 -5.72 -13.22
CA VAL A 188 22.81 -4.94 -12.09
C VAL A 188 22.93 -5.74 -10.79
N PHE A 189 22.25 -6.89 -10.67
CA PHE A 189 22.27 -7.66 -9.42
C PHE A 189 23.68 -8.01 -8.93
N PRO A 190 24.62 -8.47 -9.77
CA PRO A 190 25.99 -8.74 -9.30
C PRO A 190 26.73 -7.51 -8.76
N ALA A 191 26.35 -6.30 -9.20
CA ALA A 191 26.98 -5.05 -8.78
C ALA A 191 26.35 -4.42 -7.53
N LEU A 192 25.15 -4.86 -7.11
CA LEU A 192 24.42 -4.35 -5.95
C LEU A 192 24.92 -5.00 -4.65
N VAL A 193 26.21 -4.84 -4.34
CA VAL A 193 26.87 -5.52 -3.21
C VAL A 193 26.44 -5.00 -1.83
N ASN A 194 25.88 -3.79 -1.76
CA ASN A 194 25.43 -3.13 -0.53
C ASN A 194 23.90 -3.06 -0.42
N LEU A 195 23.18 -3.86 -1.21
CA LEU A 195 21.73 -3.87 -1.20
C LEU A 195 21.20 -4.38 0.14
N GLU A 196 20.37 -3.57 0.80
CA GLU A 196 19.65 -3.90 2.03
C GLU A 196 18.14 -4.04 1.80
N LYS A 197 17.59 -3.33 0.81
CA LYS A 197 16.15 -3.34 0.50
C LYS A 197 15.89 -3.60 -0.97
N LEU A 198 15.03 -4.55 -1.28
CA LEU A 198 14.59 -4.86 -2.63
C LEU A 198 13.05 -4.92 -2.70
N ALA A 199 12.45 -4.14 -3.59
CA ALA A 199 11.06 -4.27 -3.97
C ALA A 199 10.93 -4.56 -5.47
N TRP A 200 10.12 -5.55 -5.86
CA TRP A 200 9.93 -5.91 -7.27
C TRP A 200 8.60 -6.65 -7.52
N SER A 201 7.63 -5.98 -8.14
CA SER A 201 6.26 -6.49 -8.38
C SER A 201 6.10 -7.43 -9.60
N HIS A 202 7.19 -7.72 -10.32
CA HIS A 202 7.22 -8.67 -11.45
C HIS A 202 8.55 -9.45 -11.47
N ALA A 203 8.95 -9.90 -10.29
CA ALA A 203 10.23 -10.56 -10.06
C ALA A 203 10.34 -11.90 -10.80
N ASN A 204 11.55 -12.22 -11.24
CA ASN A 204 11.86 -13.58 -11.70
C ASN A 204 12.62 -14.30 -10.59
N HIS A 205 12.05 -15.39 -10.07
CA HIS A 205 12.63 -16.15 -8.96
C HIS A 205 14.05 -16.66 -9.27
N THR A 206 14.33 -17.03 -10.53
CA THR A 206 15.68 -17.45 -10.95
C THR A 206 16.70 -16.33 -10.92
N TYR A 207 16.26 -15.05 -10.98
CA TYR A 207 17.14 -13.89 -10.89
C TYR A 207 17.35 -13.48 -9.43
N LEU A 208 16.32 -13.61 -8.59
CA LEU A 208 16.43 -13.39 -7.14
C LEU A 208 17.49 -14.29 -6.51
N ARG A 209 17.60 -15.54 -6.96
CA ARG A 209 18.66 -16.47 -6.53
C ARG A 209 20.08 -15.92 -6.77
N LYS A 210 20.28 -15.03 -7.75
CA LYS A 210 21.58 -14.46 -8.10
C LYS A 210 21.94 -13.17 -7.36
N ILE A 211 21.07 -12.70 -6.48
CA ILE A 211 21.38 -11.54 -5.63
C ILE A 211 22.59 -11.89 -4.75
N PRO A 212 23.66 -11.08 -4.76
CA PRO A 212 24.81 -11.26 -3.87
C PRO A 212 24.44 -10.84 -2.45
N ASN A 213 25.22 -11.30 -1.47
CA ASN A 213 25.13 -10.88 -0.07
C ASN A 213 23.70 -10.91 0.52
N LYS A 214 22.95 -12.00 0.28
CA LYS A 214 21.55 -12.16 0.72
C LYS A 214 21.38 -12.01 2.23
N GLU A 215 22.42 -12.33 2.98
CA GLU A 215 22.50 -12.18 4.43
C GLU A 215 22.48 -10.72 4.91
N LYS A 216 22.76 -9.74 4.03
CA LYS A 216 22.67 -8.30 4.34
C LYS A 216 21.28 -7.71 4.07
N LEU A 217 20.45 -8.41 3.29
CA LEU A 217 19.14 -7.92 2.91
C LEU A 217 18.22 -7.91 4.14
N ARG A 218 17.62 -6.76 4.43
CA ARG A 218 16.68 -6.52 5.54
C ARG A 218 15.24 -6.45 5.06
N VAL A 219 15.01 -6.01 3.83
CA VAL A 219 13.67 -5.89 3.23
C VAL A 219 13.63 -6.60 1.88
N LEU A 220 12.69 -7.52 1.71
CA LEU A 220 12.43 -8.20 0.45
C LEU A 220 10.93 -8.23 0.16
N ASP A 221 10.48 -7.36 -0.74
CA ASP A 221 9.08 -7.25 -1.14
C ASP A 221 8.93 -7.67 -2.61
N VAL A 222 8.55 -8.92 -2.86
CA VAL A 222 8.54 -9.48 -4.22
C VAL A 222 7.21 -10.08 -4.61
N THR A 223 6.75 -9.72 -5.82
CA THR A 223 5.67 -10.44 -6.52
C THR A 223 6.30 -11.13 -7.72
N CYS A 224 6.43 -12.45 -7.67
CA CYS A 224 7.09 -13.24 -8.70
C CYS A 224 6.18 -13.49 -9.90
N HIS A 225 6.65 -13.15 -11.09
CA HIS A 225 6.06 -13.58 -12.34
C HIS A 225 6.54 -14.99 -12.67
N ILE A 226 5.66 -15.97 -12.49
CA ILE A 226 5.94 -17.38 -12.72
C ILE A 226 5.98 -17.66 -14.23
N VAL A 227 7.16 -17.99 -14.75
CA VAL A 227 7.35 -18.39 -16.14
C VAL A 227 7.57 -19.90 -16.19
N GLY A 228 6.77 -20.61 -16.99
CA GLY A 228 6.83 -22.06 -17.09
C GLY A 228 6.12 -22.77 -15.94
N ARG A 229 6.63 -23.93 -15.52
CA ARG A 229 6.10 -24.74 -14.42
C ARG A 229 7.18 -24.97 -13.38
N PRO A 230 7.56 -23.95 -12.59
CA PRO A 230 8.62 -24.12 -11.62
C PRO A 230 8.18 -25.04 -10.49
N GLU A 231 9.15 -25.79 -9.98
CA GLU A 231 8.96 -26.58 -8.76
C GLU A 231 9.15 -25.70 -7.53
N TRP A 232 8.52 -26.07 -6.41
CA TRP A 232 8.69 -25.38 -5.14
C TRP A 232 10.17 -25.34 -4.69
N ARG A 233 10.98 -26.33 -5.07
CA ARG A 233 12.43 -26.40 -4.75
C ARG A 233 13.22 -25.22 -5.31
N GLU A 234 12.72 -24.61 -6.39
CA GLU A 234 13.34 -23.42 -6.96
C GLU A 234 13.25 -22.18 -6.05
N PHE A 235 12.46 -22.25 -4.97
CA PHE A 235 12.32 -21.20 -3.96
C PHE A 235 13.12 -21.48 -2.67
N GLU A 236 13.90 -22.57 -2.60
CA GLU A 236 14.74 -22.89 -1.42
C GLU A 236 15.75 -21.79 -1.09
N PHE A 237 16.21 -21.04 -2.10
CA PHE A 237 17.13 -19.90 -1.92
C PHE A 237 16.56 -18.81 -1.00
N LEU A 238 15.24 -18.77 -0.76
CA LEU A 238 14.63 -17.82 0.18
C LEU A 238 15.17 -17.99 1.61
N GLN A 239 15.69 -19.17 1.96
CA GLN A 239 16.32 -19.43 3.26
C GLN A 239 17.68 -18.76 3.42
N GLU A 240 18.31 -18.34 2.32
CA GLU A 240 19.61 -17.65 2.35
C GLU A 240 19.48 -16.21 2.88
N PHE A 241 18.26 -15.63 2.95
CA PHE A 241 18.03 -14.27 3.43
C PHE A 241 17.82 -14.21 4.95
N THR A 242 18.88 -14.48 5.72
CA THR A 242 18.79 -14.67 7.18
C THR A 242 18.57 -13.40 8.01
N SER A 243 18.75 -12.21 7.44
CA SER A 243 18.62 -10.92 8.15
C SER A 243 17.33 -10.16 7.85
N LEU A 244 16.33 -10.77 7.20
CA LEU A 244 15.09 -10.08 6.86
C LEU A 244 14.34 -9.64 8.12
N GLU A 245 14.00 -8.36 8.14
CA GLU A 245 13.09 -7.72 9.09
C GLU A 245 11.70 -7.56 8.48
N ARG A 246 11.63 -7.42 7.15
CA ARG A 246 10.41 -7.35 6.36
C ARG A 246 10.47 -8.29 5.16
N PHE A 247 9.42 -9.08 4.98
CA PHE A 247 9.32 -10.01 3.87
C PHE A 247 7.89 -10.06 3.32
N TYR A 248 7.73 -9.78 2.03
CA TYR A 248 6.52 -10.03 1.28
C TYR A 248 6.80 -10.95 0.09
N LEU A 249 6.00 -12.02 -0.04
CA LEU A 249 6.01 -12.90 -1.20
C LEU A 249 4.62 -12.96 -1.84
N GLY A 250 4.59 -12.71 -3.14
CA GLY A 250 3.39 -12.88 -3.95
C GLY A 250 3.66 -13.42 -5.34
N PHE A 251 2.59 -13.76 -6.07
CA PHE A 251 2.66 -14.18 -7.47
C PHE A 251 1.86 -13.26 -8.38
N THR A 252 2.42 -12.98 -9.57
CA THR A 252 1.71 -12.26 -10.61
C THR A 252 0.56 -13.11 -11.14
N VAL A 253 -0.67 -12.60 -11.07
CA VAL A 253 -1.84 -13.26 -11.63
C VAL A 253 -1.99 -12.83 -13.10
N PRO A 254 -2.10 -13.76 -14.06
CA PRO A 254 -2.37 -13.44 -15.45
C PRO A 254 -3.65 -12.61 -15.60
N ASN A 255 -3.72 -11.78 -16.65
CA ASN A 255 -4.96 -11.07 -16.95
C ASN A 255 -6.02 -12.08 -17.42
N LYS A 256 -7.21 -12.06 -16.79
CA LYS A 256 -8.30 -13.04 -17.00
C LYS A 256 -7.80 -14.50 -16.82
N PRO A 257 -7.34 -14.87 -15.61
CA PRO A 257 -6.76 -16.18 -15.40
C PRO A 257 -7.85 -17.26 -15.52
N THR A 258 -7.49 -18.38 -16.13
CA THR A 258 -8.31 -19.59 -16.08
C THR A 258 -8.27 -20.19 -14.67
N ARG A 259 -9.28 -20.99 -14.32
CA ARG A 259 -9.28 -21.74 -13.04
C ARG A 259 -8.03 -22.59 -12.88
N PHE A 260 -7.61 -23.25 -13.96
CA PHE A 260 -6.41 -24.10 -13.97
C PHE A 260 -5.12 -23.32 -13.67
N GLU A 261 -4.96 -22.13 -14.25
CA GLU A 261 -3.80 -21.26 -13.96
C GLU A 261 -3.79 -20.81 -12.50
N MET A 262 -4.96 -20.45 -11.95
CA MET A 262 -5.08 -20.11 -10.53
C MET A 262 -4.74 -21.30 -9.64
N ASP A 263 -5.25 -22.49 -9.93
CA ASP A 263 -4.97 -23.70 -9.16
C ASP A 263 -3.47 -24.02 -9.15
N ILE A 264 -2.77 -23.88 -10.28
CA ILE A 264 -1.31 -24.04 -10.34
C ILE A 264 -0.60 -23.04 -9.43
N LEU A 265 -0.93 -21.76 -9.53
CA LEU A 265 -0.30 -20.70 -8.73
C LEU A 265 -0.53 -20.92 -7.23
N LEU A 266 -1.77 -21.23 -6.85
CA LEU A 266 -2.16 -21.47 -5.46
C LEU A 266 -1.48 -22.71 -4.90
N ASN A 267 -1.43 -23.81 -5.67
CA ASN A 267 -0.76 -25.04 -5.24
C ASN A 267 0.74 -24.81 -5.04
N LEU A 268 1.43 -24.17 -5.99
CA LEU A 268 2.84 -23.83 -5.86
C LEU A 268 3.08 -22.92 -4.64
N TYR A 269 2.23 -21.90 -4.47
CA TYR A 269 2.35 -20.96 -3.36
C TYR A 269 2.18 -21.66 -2.00
N GLN A 270 1.12 -22.46 -1.84
CA GLN A 270 0.91 -23.25 -0.62
C GLN A 270 2.04 -24.25 -0.41
N SER A 271 2.54 -24.89 -1.47
CA SER A 271 3.69 -25.78 -1.41
C SER A 271 4.90 -25.09 -0.79
N ILE A 272 5.30 -23.91 -1.26
CA ILE A 272 6.44 -23.14 -0.71
C ILE A 272 6.33 -22.98 0.82
N TRP A 273 5.12 -22.74 1.34
CA TRP A 273 4.87 -22.54 2.77
C TRP A 273 4.58 -23.83 3.56
N LYS A 274 4.14 -24.91 2.91
CA LYS A 274 3.83 -26.21 3.53
C LYS A 274 5.08 -27.03 3.86
N PHE A 275 6.21 -26.81 3.21
CA PHE A 275 7.38 -27.69 3.34
C PHE A 275 8.10 -27.60 4.70
N LYS A 276 8.44 -28.79 5.21
CA LYS A 276 9.63 -29.06 6.03
C LYS A 276 10.77 -29.38 5.06
N MET A 277 11.83 -28.61 5.07
CA MET A 277 12.94 -28.80 4.13
C MET A 277 13.78 -29.99 4.64
N ALA A 278 13.96 -31.02 3.81
CA ALA A 278 14.65 -32.26 4.21
C ALA A 278 16.18 -32.04 4.37
N PRO A 279 16.92 -32.84 5.16
CA PRO A 279 16.52 -33.81 6.19
C PRO A 279 16.51 -33.19 7.60
N LYS A 280 16.74 -31.87 7.74
CA LYS A 280 16.87 -31.17 9.04
C LYS A 280 15.57 -30.55 9.60
N ASN A 281 14.43 -30.71 8.91
CA ASN A 281 13.13 -30.20 9.37
C ASN A 281 13.14 -28.69 9.67
N GLU A 282 13.78 -27.88 8.83
CA GLU A 282 13.77 -26.42 8.99
C GLU A 282 12.73 -25.79 8.07
N GLN A 283 11.93 -24.87 8.62
CA GLN A 283 10.85 -24.14 7.94
C GLN A 283 11.34 -22.72 7.61
N LEU A 284 10.88 -22.11 6.51
CA LEU A 284 11.34 -20.79 6.06
C LEU A 284 11.34 -19.73 7.17
N LEU A 285 10.25 -19.62 7.93
CA LEU A 285 10.11 -18.64 9.02
C LEU A 285 11.12 -18.85 10.16
N ARG A 286 11.58 -20.09 10.40
CA ARG A 286 12.59 -20.39 11.42
C ARG A 286 13.94 -19.77 11.07
N ASN A 287 14.22 -19.60 9.78
CA ASN A 287 15.47 -19.03 9.29
C ASN A 287 15.43 -17.49 9.22
N LEU A 288 14.34 -16.87 9.67
CA LEU A 288 14.13 -15.41 9.69
C LEU A 288 13.96 -14.89 11.13
N PRO A 289 14.99 -14.99 12.00
CA PRO A 289 14.85 -14.66 13.43
C PRO A 289 14.59 -13.18 13.73
N LYS A 290 14.84 -12.29 12.75
CA LYS A 290 14.67 -10.84 12.91
C LYS A 290 13.35 -10.32 12.32
N ILE A 291 12.50 -11.21 11.83
CA ILE A 291 11.29 -10.83 11.10
C ILE A 291 10.30 -10.10 12.02
N LYS A 292 9.83 -8.94 11.57
CA LYS A 292 8.84 -8.11 12.26
C LYS A 292 7.64 -7.81 11.38
N GLU A 293 7.85 -7.69 10.09
CA GLU A 293 6.81 -7.42 9.10
C GLU A 293 6.71 -8.60 8.12
N LEU A 294 5.55 -9.27 8.10
CA LEU A 294 5.27 -10.38 7.20
C LEU A 294 4.12 -10.06 6.27
N GLY A 295 4.33 -10.35 4.99
CA GLY A 295 3.42 -10.04 3.91
C GLY A 295 3.16 -11.25 3.02
N PHE A 296 1.90 -11.46 2.65
CA PHE A 296 1.48 -12.61 1.85
C PHE A 296 0.52 -12.18 0.75
N TRP A 297 0.74 -12.63 -0.49
CA TRP A 297 -0.26 -12.48 -1.54
C TRP A 297 -1.54 -13.26 -1.25
N ASN A 298 -1.40 -14.49 -0.78
CA ASN A 298 -2.51 -15.33 -0.34
C ASN A 298 -2.17 -15.94 1.02
N SER A 299 -3.16 -16.21 1.88
CA SER A 299 -2.86 -16.73 3.22
C SER A 299 -2.33 -18.16 3.17
N PRO A 300 -1.13 -18.46 3.71
CA PRO A 300 -0.70 -19.84 3.88
C PRO A 300 -1.57 -20.56 4.91
N GLU A 301 -2.04 -21.77 4.61
CA GLU A 301 -3.05 -22.48 5.42
C GLU A 301 -2.71 -22.60 6.91
N LYS A 302 -1.42 -22.71 7.26
CA LYS A 302 -0.96 -22.91 8.64
C LYS A 302 -0.23 -21.71 9.22
N ILE A 303 -0.33 -20.52 8.61
CA ILE A 303 0.50 -19.38 8.99
C ILE A 303 0.36 -18.99 10.47
N PHE A 304 -0.86 -18.91 11.00
CA PHE A 304 -1.09 -18.57 12.40
C PHE A 304 -0.58 -19.67 13.36
N GLN A 305 -0.69 -20.94 12.97
CA GLN A 305 -0.09 -22.05 13.74
C GLN A 305 1.43 -21.92 13.77
N LEU A 306 2.06 -21.53 12.66
CA LEU A 306 3.50 -21.37 12.56
C LEU A 306 4.00 -20.19 13.40
N ILE A 307 3.33 -19.05 13.33
CA ILE A 307 3.67 -17.86 14.13
C ILE A 307 3.58 -18.19 15.62
N SER A 308 2.49 -18.83 16.04
CA SER A 308 2.27 -19.25 17.42
C SER A 308 3.30 -20.29 17.89
N LYS A 309 3.50 -21.38 17.13
CA LYS A 309 4.40 -22.49 17.48
C LYS A 309 5.86 -22.05 17.65
N HIS A 310 6.29 -21.05 16.90
CA HIS A 310 7.66 -20.53 16.96
C HIS A 310 7.78 -19.28 17.84
N SER A 311 6.70 -18.87 18.51
CA SER A 311 6.66 -17.68 19.36
C SER A 311 7.22 -16.43 18.66
N LEU A 312 6.88 -16.27 17.38
CA LEU A 312 7.29 -15.11 16.60
C LEU A 312 6.42 -13.91 17.01
N SER A 313 7.06 -12.84 17.48
CA SER A 313 6.39 -11.58 17.77
C SER A 313 6.37 -10.72 16.50
N ILE A 314 5.21 -10.65 15.85
CA ILE A 314 5.05 -9.97 14.56
C ILE A 314 4.45 -8.58 14.80
N ASP A 315 5.21 -7.53 14.48
CA ASP A 315 4.74 -6.15 14.57
C ASP A 315 3.61 -5.91 13.57
N THR A 316 3.78 -6.31 12.30
CA THR A 316 2.78 -6.14 11.24
C THR A 316 2.61 -7.40 10.40
N LEU A 317 1.36 -7.89 10.31
CA LEU A 317 0.96 -8.97 9.42
C LEU A 317 0.06 -8.43 8.31
N THR A 318 0.45 -8.65 7.06
CA THR A 318 -0.24 -8.11 5.90
C THR A 318 -0.66 -9.22 4.92
N PHE A 319 -1.93 -9.24 4.56
CA PHE A 319 -2.49 -10.10 3.52
C PHE A 319 -2.94 -9.24 2.33
N GLY A 320 -2.46 -9.59 1.15
CA GLY A 320 -2.54 -8.73 -0.03
C GLY A 320 -1.71 -7.47 0.14
N SER A 321 -1.96 -6.48 -0.69
CA SER A 321 -1.40 -5.14 -0.67
C SER A 321 -2.48 -4.21 -1.21
N LEU A 322 -2.47 -2.95 -0.76
CA LEU A 322 -3.48 -1.99 -1.18
C LEU A 322 -3.36 -1.79 -2.70
N SER A 323 -4.34 -2.30 -3.45
CA SER A 323 -4.35 -2.24 -4.90
C SER A 323 -5.69 -2.68 -5.44
N GLN A 324 -6.06 -2.14 -6.60
CA GLN A 324 -7.18 -2.64 -7.39
C GLN A 324 -6.80 -3.86 -8.25
N ASN A 325 -5.56 -4.37 -8.21
CA ASN A 325 -5.19 -5.56 -8.98
C ASN A 325 -5.40 -6.85 -8.15
N MET A 326 -6.04 -7.87 -8.73
CA MET A 326 -6.14 -9.23 -8.17
C MET A 326 -4.79 -9.86 -7.83
N THR A 327 -3.74 -9.51 -8.57
CA THR A 327 -2.35 -9.89 -8.27
C THR A 327 -1.89 -9.41 -6.89
N LYS A 328 -2.53 -8.38 -6.38
CA LYS A 328 -2.17 -7.69 -5.15
C LYS A 328 -3.21 -7.89 -4.05
N LEU A 329 -4.37 -8.49 -4.33
CA LEU A 329 -5.40 -8.79 -3.32
C LEU A 329 -5.29 -10.24 -2.87
N CYS A 330 -5.58 -10.48 -1.59
CA CYS A 330 -5.66 -11.81 -1.00
C CYS A 330 -7.10 -12.35 -1.08
N SER A 331 -7.25 -13.66 -1.24
CA SER A 331 -8.57 -14.27 -1.22
C SER A 331 -9.14 -14.27 0.18
N PHE A 332 -10.38 -13.80 0.32
CA PHE A 332 -11.12 -13.85 1.59
C PHE A 332 -11.22 -15.28 2.13
N ASP A 333 -11.46 -16.26 1.25
CA ASP A 333 -11.54 -17.68 1.61
C ASP A 333 -10.23 -18.18 2.22
N SER A 334 -9.08 -17.77 1.67
CA SER A 334 -7.77 -18.23 2.17
C SER A 334 -7.52 -17.80 3.61
N ILE A 335 -7.97 -16.59 3.98
CA ILE A 335 -7.83 -16.09 5.35
C ILE A 335 -8.72 -16.89 6.28
N LEU A 336 -9.99 -17.09 5.91
CA LEU A 336 -10.90 -17.92 6.69
C LEU A 336 -10.36 -19.34 6.88
N ASP A 337 -9.88 -19.98 5.81
CA ASP A 337 -9.29 -21.31 5.87
C ASP A 337 -8.10 -21.35 6.83
N SER A 338 -7.22 -20.34 6.79
CA SER A 338 -6.08 -20.26 7.70
C SER A 338 -6.48 -20.07 9.17
N PHE A 339 -7.56 -19.32 9.43
CA PHE A 339 -8.13 -19.18 10.77
C PHE A 339 -8.79 -20.48 11.24
N PHE A 340 -9.58 -21.14 10.39
CA PHE A 340 -10.20 -22.44 10.71
C PHE A 340 -9.14 -23.50 11.01
N LYS A 341 -8.05 -23.54 10.24
CA LYS A 341 -6.92 -24.43 10.54
C LYS A 341 -6.29 -24.11 11.88
N PHE A 342 -6.12 -22.84 12.23
CA PHE A 342 -5.61 -22.46 13.54
C PHE A 342 -6.51 -22.92 14.68
N GLU A 343 -7.83 -22.75 14.56
CA GLU A 343 -8.79 -23.22 15.56
C GLU A 343 -8.82 -24.75 15.73
N GLN A 344 -8.50 -25.49 14.66
CA GLN A 344 -8.34 -26.95 14.72
C GLN A 344 -7.05 -27.40 15.41
N ALA A 345 -6.10 -26.50 15.68
CA ALA A 345 -4.86 -26.85 16.37
C ALA A 345 -5.09 -26.84 17.88
N GLU A 346 -4.96 -28.01 18.49
CA GLU A 346 -4.95 -28.15 19.95
C GLU A 346 -3.63 -27.58 20.52
N ASP A 347 -3.71 -26.96 21.71
CA ASP A 347 -2.57 -26.49 22.52
C ASP A 347 -1.70 -25.34 21.98
N LEU A 348 -2.19 -24.52 21.05
CA LEU A 348 -1.49 -23.31 20.60
C LEU A 348 -2.07 -22.03 21.22
N GLN A 349 -1.19 -21.18 21.76
CA GLN A 349 -1.57 -19.83 22.17
C GLN A 349 -1.86 -18.95 20.95
N PRO A 350 -2.79 -17.99 21.03
CA PRO A 350 -2.99 -17.02 19.96
C PRO A 350 -1.67 -16.32 19.57
N PRO A 351 -1.41 -16.10 18.27
CA PRO A 351 -0.18 -15.45 17.83
C PRO A 351 -0.12 -13.97 18.28
N GLU A 352 1.09 -13.51 18.61
CA GLU A 352 1.34 -12.11 18.95
C GLU A 352 1.48 -11.28 17.68
N ILE A 353 0.41 -10.56 17.33
CA ILE A 353 0.35 -9.69 16.15
C ILE A 353 -0.03 -8.27 16.60
N GLY A 354 0.81 -7.29 16.31
CA GLY A 354 0.56 -5.88 16.65
C GLY A 354 -0.42 -5.19 15.70
N HIS A 355 -0.22 -5.33 14.40
CA HIS A 355 -1.02 -4.67 13.36
C HIS A 355 -1.44 -5.70 12.30
N LEU A 356 -2.74 -5.76 11.98
CA LEU A 356 -3.27 -6.67 10.98
C LEU A 356 -3.85 -5.89 9.78
N ASN A 357 -3.23 -6.06 8.62
CA ASN A 357 -3.66 -5.45 7.36
C ASN A 357 -4.22 -6.52 6.43
N MET A 358 -5.46 -6.37 5.99
CA MET A 358 -6.17 -7.31 5.14
C MET A 358 -6.70 -6.58 3.91
N ASN A 359 -6.10 -6.83 2.75
CA ASN A 359 -6.51 -6.28 1.46
C ASN A 359 -7.09 -7.42 0.62
N LEU A 360 -8.41 -7.56 0.65
CA LEU A 360 -9.11 -8.78 0.27
C LEU A 360 -9.99 -8.61 -0.96
N HIS A 361 -10.18 -9.71 -1.68
CA HIS A 361 -11.24 -9.84 -2.68
C HIS A 361 -12.20 -10.96 -2.27
N ALA A 362 -13.50 -10.74 -2.47
CA ALA A 362 -14.54 -11.75 -2.23
C ALA A 362 -14.85 -12.54 -3.51
N MET A 363 -15.20 -13.82 -3.36
CA MET A 363 -15.72 -14.65 -4.45
C MET A 363 -17.19 -14.31 -4.75
N PRO A 364 -17.68 -14.52 -5.99
CA PRO A 364 -19.04 -14.15 -6.37
C PRO A 364 -20.15 -14.88 -5.61
N ALA A 365 -19.87 -16.09 -5.11
CA ALA A 365 -20.88 -17.00 -4.59
C ALA A 365 -21.24 -16.79 -3.12
N VAL A 366 -20.46 -15.99 -2.38
CA VAL A 366 -20.59 -15.85 -0.92
C VAL A 366 -20.61 -14.38 -0.56
N GLY A 367 -21.65 -13.95 0.16
CA GLY A 367 -21.83 -12.57 0.58
C GLY A 367 -20.86 -12.15 1.68
N LEU A 368 -20.61 -10.84 1.78
CA LEU A 368 -19.78 -10.28 2.85
C LEU A 368 -20.37 -10.50 4.24
N ASP A 369 -21.67 -10.72 4.33
CA ASP A 369 -22.41 -11.08 5.54
C ASP A 369 -22.03 -12.46 6.10
N TYR A 370 -21.50 -13.36 5.27
CA TYR A 370 -20.87 -14.60 5.74
C TYR A 370 -19.41 -14.37 6.13
N TYR A 371 -18.67 -13.68 5.27
CA TYR A 371 -17.22 -13.51 5.38
C TYR A 371 -16.79 -12.67 6.59
N LEU A 372 -17.39 -11.48 6.75
CA LEU A 372 -16.96 -10.50 7.75
C LEU A 372 -17.17 -10.98 9.19
N PRO A 373 -18.34 -11.53 9.60
CA PRO A 373 -18.49 -12.00 10.98
C PRO A 373 -17.51 -13.11 11.33
N ASN A 374 -17.26 -14.03 10.40
CA ASN A 374 -16.35 -15.14 10.63
C ASN A 374 -14.92 -14.64 10.82
N VAL A 375 -14.40 -13.77 9.93
CA VAL A 375 -13.06 -13.19 10.11
C VAL A 375 -12.96 -12.38 11.39
N MET A 376 -13.93 -11.50 11.67
CA MET A 376 -13.88 -10.63 12.85
C MET A 376 -13.95 -11.41 14.16
N ASN A 377 -14.66 -12.55 14.19
CA ASN A 377 -14.66 -13.45 15.36
C ASN A 377 -13.26 -13.95 15.71
N TYR A 378 -12.39 -14.20 14.72
CA TYR A 378 -10.99 -14.58 14.98
C TYR A 378 -10.13 -13.38 15.32
N VAL A 379 -10.27 -12.28 14.58
CA VAL A 379 -9.49 -11.06 14.79
C VAL A 379 -9.66 -10.53 16.21
N ASN A 380 -10.89 -10.56 16.73
CA ASN A 380 -11.18 -10.13 18.11
C ASN A 380 -10.57 -11.04 19.18
N LYS A 381 -10.16 -12.27 18.86
CA LYS A 381 -9.48 -13.20 19.79
C LYS A 381 -7.97 -12.97 19.86
N LEU A 382 -7.40 -12.09 19.04
CA LEU A 382 -5.96 -11.81 19.02
C LEU A 382 -5.59 -10.85 20.18
N PRO A 383 -4.75 -11.26 21.14
CA PRO A 383 -4.58 -10.55 22.41
C PRO A 383 -3.76 -9.26 22.29
N CYS A 384 -2.78 -9.21 21.38
CA CYS A 384 -1.81 -8.12 21.26
C CYS A 384 -2.17 -7.08 20.17
N LEU A 385 -3.34 -7.22 19.56
CA LEU A 385 -3.71 -6.46 18.38
C LEU A 385 -3.99 -5.00 18.73
N LYS A 386 -3.24 -4.08 18.11
CA LYS A 386 -3.35 -2.62 18.30
C LYS A 386 -4.15 -1.94 17.20
N SER A 387 -4.05 -2.43 15.96
CA SER A 387 -4.86 -1.93 14.85
C SER A 387 -5.25 -2.98 13.83
N VAL A 388 -6.38 -2.74 13.19
CA VAL A 388 -6.87 -3.53 12.05
C VAL A 388 -7.19 -2.60 10.89
N SER A 389 -6.66 -2.93 9.71
CA SER A 389 -7.01 -2.30 8.44
C SER A 389 -7.61 -3.33 7.52
N LEU A 390 -8.86 -3.14 7.12
CA LEU A 390 -9.58 -4.03 6.23
C LEU A 390 -10.03 -3.28 4.98
N PHE A 391 -9.42 -3.64 3.85
CA PHE A 391 -9.85 -3.24 2.51
C PHE A 391 -10.52 -4.43 1.84
N VAL A 392 -11.71 -4.23 1.29
CA VAL A 392 -12.45 -5.24 0.56
C VAL A 392 -12.82 -4.73 -0.81
N ARG A 393 -12.37 -5.42 -1.86
CA ARG A 393 -12.86 -5.20 -3.22
C ARG A 393 -13.95 -6.22 -3.56
N CYS A 394 -15.16 -5.73 -3.79
CA CYS A 394 -16.27 -6.52 -4.29
C CYS A 394 -16.20 -6.59 -5.81
N ILE A 395 -15.65 -7.69 -6.33
CA ILE A 395 -15.50 -7.91 -7.78
C ILE A 395 -16.83 -8.36 -8.41
N PHE A 396 -17.83 -8.69 -7.59
CA PHE A 396 -19.14 -9.18 -8.00
C PHE A 396 -20.26 -8.54 -7.17
N HIS A 397 -21.50 -8.57 -7.66
CA HIS A 397 -22.69 -8.08 -6.96
C HIS A 397 -22.90 -8.82 -5.62
N ALA A 398 -22.28 -8.34 -4.55
CA ALA A 398 -22.53 -8.82 -3.20
C ALA A 398 -23.79 -8.14 -2.65
N GLN A 399 -24.80 -8.94 -2.31
CA GLN A 399 -25.95 -8.45 -1.56
C GLN A 399 -25.54 -8.26 -0.10
N MET A 400 -25.57 -7.02 0.38
CA MET A 400 -25.52 -6.76 1.82
C MET A 400 -26.94 -6.87 2.37
N THR A 401 -27.17 -7.80 3.29
CA THR A 401 -28.41 -7.79 4.08
C THR A 401 -28.40 -6.58 5.02
N SER A 402 -29.56 -5.94 5.15
CA SER A 402 -29.78 -4.61 5.75
C SER A 402 -29.61 -4.53 7.28
N SER A 403 -28.78 -5.38 7.88
CA SER A 403 -28.74 -5.58 9.34
C SER A 403 -27.33 -5.70 9.92
N TRP A 404 -26.36 -4.97 9.34
CA TRP A 404 -25.11 -4.70 10.03
C TRP A 404 -25.16 -3.31 10.66
N SER A 405 -25.25 -3.26 12.00
CA SER A 405 -25.05 -2.05 12.78
C SER A 405 -23.77 -2.18 13.62
N LEU A 406 -22.97 -1.12 13.63
CA LEU A 406 -21.81 -0.94 14.53
C LEU A 406 -22.25 -0.55 15.96
N GLU A 407 -23.55 -0.67 16.27
CA GLU A 407 -24.11 -0.20 17.53
C GLU A 407 -23.87 -1.22 18.64
N SER A 408 -23.04 -0.83 19.60
CA SER A 408 -22.99 -1.46 20.92
C SER A 408 -24.30 -1.16 21.65
N ASN A 409 -24.97 -2.22 22.09
CA ASN A 409 -26.04 -2.24 23.10
C ASN A 409 -27.44 -1.77 22.66
N ARG A 410 -28.18 -2.63 21.93
CA ARG A 410 -29.38 -3.34 22.43
C ARG A 410 -30.17 -3.99 21.27
N GLU A 411 -30.59 -5.22 21.54
CA GLU A 411 -31.70 -6.00 20.93
C GLU A 411 -31.64 -6.48 19.46
N LYS A 412 -32.30 -7.63 19.26
CA LYS A 412 -32.52 -8.50 18.07
C LYS A 412 -31.63 -9.75 17.93
N SER A 413 -32.03 -10.78 18.66
CA SER A 413 -31.63 -12.20 18.54
C SER A 413 -31.11 -12.63 17.17
N SER A 414 -29.79 -12.78 17.04
CA SER A 414 -29.19 -13.75 16.12
C SER A 414 -28.01 -14.39 16.86
N ARG A 415 -27.94 -15.73 16.88
CA ARG A 415 -26.92 -16.51 17.59
C ARG A 415 -25.50 -16.39 17.00
N ARG A 416 -25.24 -15.36 16.18
CA ARG A 416 -23.98 -15.09 15.49
C ARG A 416 -23.68 -13.59 15.47
N ARG A 417 -23.82 -12.92 16.61
CA ARG A 417 -23.28 -11.58 16.77
C ARG A 417 -21.81 -11.70 17.18
N PRO A 418 -20.86 -11.11 16.46
CA PRO A 418 -19.49 -11.01 16.93
C PRO A 418 -19.49 -10.30 18.29
N ILE A 419 -18.88 -10.94 19.28
CA ILE A 419 -18.61 -10.32 20.58
C ILE A 419 -17.37 -9.46 20.38
N PHE A 420 -17.52 -8.14 20.44
CA PHE A 420 -16.42 -7.18 20.33
C PHE A 420 -15.88 -6.87 21.73
N GLU A 421 -15.20 -7.82 22.35
CA GLU A 421 -14.24 -7.51 23.43
C GLU A 421 -12.88 -7.19 22.79
N SER A 422 -12.86 -6.18 21.92
CA SER A 422 -11.67 -5.80 21.18
C SER A 422 -10.79 -4.85 21.97
N ASN A 423 -9.51 -5.19 22.11
CA ASN A 423 -8.51 -4.35 22.80
C ASN A 423 -7.74 -3.40 21.84
N TYR A 424 -8.05 -3.40 20.54
CA TYR A 424 -7.35 -2.57 19.56
C TYR A 424 -7.79 -1.10 19.62
N THR A 425 -6.84 -0.21 19.35
CA THR A 425 -6.99 1.26 19.44
C THR A 425 -7.46 1.91 18.13
N HIS A 426 -7.34 1.19 17.00
CA HIS A 426 -7.65 1.74 15.68
C HIS A 426 -8.23 0.68 14.74
N PHE A 427 -9.34 1.01 14.08
CA PHE A 427 -9.99 0.16 13.09
C PHE A 427 -10.32 0.99 11.85
N THR A 428 -9.93 0.50 10.68
CA THR A 428 -10.28 1.11 9.39
C THR A 428 -10.94 0.07 8.49
N PHE A 429 -12.06 0.45 7.89
CA PHE A 429 -12.78 -0.37 6.93
C PHE A 429 -13.01 0.42 5.65
N HIS A 430 -12.58 -0.16 4.53
CA HIS A 430 -12.79 0.37 3.20
C HIS A 430 -13.41 -0.73 2.33
N SER A 431 -14.46 -0.37 1.58
CA SER A 431 -15.12 -1.26 0.63
C SER A 431 -15.26 -0.56 -0.72
N GLU A 432 -14.84 -1.25 -1.78
CA GLU A 432 -14.85 -0.74 -3.15
C GLU A 432 -15.61 -1.71 -4.09
N GLY A 433 -16.56 -1.18 -4.87
CA GLY A 433 -17.45 -1.94 -5.77
C GLY A 433 -18.94 -1.62 -5.55
N LEU A 434 -19.77 -1.76 -6.60
CA LEU A 434 -21.21 -1.42 -6.59
C LEU A 434 -22.02 -2.35 -5.65
N CYS A 435 -22.44 -1.82 -4.50
CA CYS A 435 -23.51 -2.40 -3.69
C CYS A 435 -24.88 -1.76 -4.05
N GLY A 436 -25.57 -2.33 -5.04
CA GLY A 436 -27.04 -2.50 -5.03
C GLY A 436 -27.97 -1.53 -5.80
N ARG A 437 -28.95 -2.13 -6.51
CA ARG A 437 -30.26 -1.57 -6.95
C ARG A 437 -31.25 -1.75 -5.79
N ILE A 438 -32.07 -0.74 -5.45
CA ILE A 438 -33.07 -0.84 -4.36
C ILE A 438 -34.39 -1.38 -4.95
N ILE A 439 -34.78 -2.58 -4.53
CA ILE A 439 -36.04 -3.25 -4.90
C ILE A 439 -37.14 -2.78 -3.91
N PRO A 440 -38.46 -2.79 -4.23
CA PRO A 440 -39.53 -2.08 -3.49
C PRO A 440 -39.70 -2.32 -1.97
N VAL A 441 -38.85 -3.14 -1.34
CA VAL A 441 -38.84 -3.40 0.10
C VAL A 441 -37.39 -3.37 0.68
N GLY A 442 -36.43 -2.78 -0.04
CA GLY A 442 -35.00 -2.75 0.32
C GLY A 442 -34.53 -1.43 0.93
N SER A 443 -33.40 -1.47 1.63
CA SER A 443 -32.68 -0.29 2.13
C SER A 443 -31.25 -0.25 1.55
N LYS A 444 -30.64 0.94 1.48
CA LYS A 444 -29.28 1.15 0.96
C LYS A 444 -28.50 2.06 1.90
N GLY A 445 -27.31 1.61 2.30
CA GLY A 445 -26.40 2.39 3.13
C GLY A 445 -25.74 3.53 2.34
N VAL A 446 -25.61 4.68 2.98
CA VAL A 446 -24.87 5.85 2.49
C VAL A 446 -23.72 6.10 3.45
N ALA A 447 -22.48 6.09 2.98
CA ALA A 447 -21.32 6.38 3.80
C ALA A 447 -21.07 7.90 3.85
N ILE A 448 -20.91 8.44 5.06
CA ILE A 448 -20.52 9.82 5.29
C ILE A 448 -19.17 9.79 6.00
N ILE A 449 -18.14 10.34 5.35
CA ILE A 449 -16.77 10.40 5.89
C ILE A 449 -16.52 11.83 6.34
N ARG A 450 -16.13 12.02 7.61
CA ARG A 450 -15.74 13.32 8.17
C ARG A 450 -14.27 13.32 8.52
N THR A 451 -13.51 14.24 7.93
CA THR A 451 -12.12 14.54 8.28
C THR A 451 -12.03 15.40 9.54
N ALA A 452 -10.88 15.44 10.20
CA ALA A 452 -10.71 16.15 11.46
C ALA A 452 -10.89 17.68 11.28
N GLU A 453 -12.05 18.20 11.69
CA GLU A 453 -12.43 19.62 11.59
C GLU A 453 -13.22 20.08 12.83
N ALA A 454 -13.33 21.40 13.02
CA ALA A 454 -14.08 22.01 14.12
C ALA A 454 -15.58 21.63 14.07
N PRO A 455 -16.28 21.55 15.24
CA PRO A 455 -17.69 21.16 15.28
C PRO A 455 -18.57 22.12 14.45
N LYS A 456 -19.36 21.58 13.53
CA LYS A 456 -20.30 22.31 12.65
C LYS A 456 -21.50 21.42 12.34
N LYS A 457 -22.66 22.05 12.11
CA LYS A 457 -23.88 21.41 11.63
C LYS A 457 -23.97 21.54 10.12
N ASP A 458 -23.83 20.42 9.41
CA ASP A 458 -24.02 20.33 7.96
C ASP A 458 -25.25 19.46 7.63
N ARG A 459 -25.86 19.67 6.46
CA ARG A 459 -27.12 19.03 6.03
C ARG A 459 -27.01 18.46 4.62
N PRO A 460 -26.50 17.22 4.45
CA PRO A 460 -26.57 16.53 3.16
C PRO A 460 -28.03 16.18 2.80
N PHE A 461 -28.34 16.20 1.50
CA PHE A 461 -29.65 15.83 0.96
C PHE A 461 -29.54 14.68 -0.04
N VAL A 462 -30.57 13.83 -0.08
CA VAL A 462 -30.69 12.72 -1.04
C VAL A 462 -31.97 12.92 -1.86
N GLN A 463 -31.84 12.95 -3.18
CA GLN A 463 -32.96 12.97 -4.13
C GLN A 463 -33.25 11.55 -4.62
N PHE A 464 -34.53 11.21 -4.76
CA PHE A 464 -34.96 9.89 -5.23
C PHE A 464 -36.05 10.00 -6.31
N ALA A 465 -36.09 9.01 -7.21
CA ALA A 465 -37.06 8.89 -8.29
C ALA A 465 -37.34 7.42 -8.62
N PRO A 466 -38.51 7.07 -9.20
CA PRO A 466 -38.80 5.72 -9.66
C PRO A 466 -37.78 5.27 -10.72
N ALA A 467 -37.14 4.12 -10.52
CA ALA A 467 -36.22 3.57 -11.50
C ALA A 467 -37.00 2.89 -12.65
N PRO A 468 -36.75 3.25 -13.93
CA PRO A 468 -37.29 2.49 -15.06
C PRO A 468 -36.83 1.03 -14.98
N ALA A 469 -37.66 0.09 -15.46
CA ALA A 469 -37.47 -1.35 -15.29
C ALA A 469 -36.08 -1.86 -15.73
N ASP A 470 -35.45 -1.18 -16.69
CA ASP A 470 -34.22 -1.61 -17.36
C ASP A 470 -33.04 -0.62 -17.21
N ALA A 471 -33.13 0.35 -16.30
CA ALA A 471 -32.13 1.41 -16.21
C ALA A 471 -30.85 0.98 -15.46
N LEU A 472 -29.70 1.14 -16.13
CA LEU A 472 -28.35 1.02 -15.53
C LEU A 472 -27.80 2.37 -15.01
N ALA A 473 -28.36 3.50 -15.47
CA ALA A 473 -28.14 4.85 -14.94
C ALA A 473 -29.39 5.72 -15.18
N ALA A 474 -30.07 6.17 -14.12
CA ALA A 474 -31.40 6.80 -14.23
C ALA A 474 -31.49 8.26 -13.73
N SER A 475 -30.50 8.77 -13.00
CA SER A 475 -30.64 10.03 -12.25
C SER A 475 -30.71 11.29 -13.13
N ALA A 476 -30.18 11.26 -14.36
CA ALA A 476 -30.17 12.41 -15.26
C ALA A 476 -31.45 12.57 -16.11
N TYR A 477 -32.32 11.56 -16.14
CA TYR A 477 -33.45 11.50 -17.10
C TYR A 477 -34.82 11.33 -16.42
N VAL A 478 -34.89 11.39 -15.10
CA VAL A 478 -36.12 11.19 -14.33
C VAL A 478 -36.36 12.38 -13.41
N THR A 479 -37.56 12.95 -13.46
CA THR A 479 -37.98 14.04 -12.57
C THR A 479 -37.98 13.55 -11.11
N PRO A 480 -37.30 14.24 -10.17
CA PRO A 480 -37.26 13.82 -8.77
C PRO A 480 -38.65 13.73 -8.15
N ALA A 481 -38.93 12.64 -7.43
CA ALA A 481 -40.21 12.41 -6.77
C ALA A 481 -40.26 12.97 -5.34
N GLY A 482 -39.11 13.30 -4.74
CA GLY A 482 -39.00 13.88 -3.41
C GLY A 482 -37.55 14.06 -2.95
N THR A 483 -37.36 14.70 -1.80
CA THR A 483 -36.04 14.92 -1.17
C THR A 483 -36.07 14.55 0.31
N LEU A 484 -35.01 13.90 0.81
CA LEU A 484 -34.84 13.52 2.22
C LEU A 484 -33.61 14.23 2.81
N THR A 485 -33.75 14.88 3.97
CA THR A 485 -32.68 15.67 4.63
C THR A 485 -32.17 14.94 5.87
N ILE A 486 -30.85 14.74 5.98
CA ILE A 486 -30.22 14.06 7.14
C ILE A 486 -29.49 15.10 8.01
N THR A 487 -29.68 15.06 9.34
CA THR A 487 -29.05 15.98 10.30
C THR A 487 -28.01 15.25 11.16
N MET A 488 -26.79 15.79 11.30
CA MET A 488 -25.69 15.17 12.05
C MET A 488 -25.23 16.01 13.26
N SER A 489 -24.96 15.35 14.41
CA SER A 489 -24.41 15.95 15.66
C SER A 489 -23.44 14.98 16.36
N VAL A 490 -22.37 15.46 17.03
CA VAL A 490 -21.33 14.61 17.70
C VAL A 490 -21.10 15.05 19.16
N PHE A 491 -20.92 14.09 20.08
CA PHE A 491 -20.60 14.30 21.51
C PHE A 491 -19.36 13.47 21.90
N PHE A 492 -18.40 14.06 22.63
CA PHE A 492 -17.22 13.35 23.17
C PHE A 492 -17.45 12.99 24.64
N GLY A 493 -17.39 11.70 25.00
CA GLY A 493 -17.45 11.23 26.39
C GLY A 493 -16.06 11.19 27.03
N THR A 494 -15.79 12.04 28.01
CA THR A 494 -14.61 11.96 28.89
C THR A 494 -14.68 10.77 29.86
N PRO A 495 -13.54 10.19 30.29
CA PRO A 495 -13.54 9.03 31.19
C PRO A 495 -14.07 9.38 32.58
N LEU A 496 -15.01 8.60 33.09
CA LEU A 496 -15.52 8.73 34.45
C LEU A 496 -14.43 8.32 35.46
N LYS A 497 -14.07 9.26 36.35
CA LYS A 497 -13.25 9.02 37.54
C LYS A 497 -13.89 7.93 38.42
N LYS A 498 -13.11 6.90 38.79
CA LYS A 498 -13.45 6.02 39.92
C LYS A 498 -13.46 6.86 41.20
N TYR A 499 -14.62 6.97 41.85
CA TYR A 499 -14.71 7.39 43.26
C TYR A 499 -14.90 6.13 44.11
N TYR A 500 -13.94 5.86 44.99
CA TYR A 500 -14.14 5.00 46.15
C TYR A 500 -14.95 5.78 47.18
N PHE A 501 -15.98 5.16 47.76
CA PHE A 501 -16.36 5.43 49.14
C PHE A 501 -16.78 4.12 49.81
N SER A 502 -16.03 3.78 50.85
CA SER A 502 -16.42 2.91 51.94
C SER A 502 -17.46 3.61 52.82
N GLN A 503 -18.50 2.88 53.23
CA GLN A 503 -18.80 2.63 54.64
C GLN A 503 -19.29 1.19 54.77
#